data_AF-A0AAU6A9L0-F1
#
_entry.id   AF-A0AAU6A9L0-F1
#
_cell.length_a   1.000
_cell.length_b   1.000
_cell.length_c   1.000
_cell.angle_alpha   90.00
_cell.angle_beta   90.00
_cell.angle_gamma   90.00
#
_symmetry.space_group_name_H-M   'P 1'
#
loop_
_entity.id
_entity.type
_entity.pdbx_description
1 polymer ?
#
loop_
_entity_poly.entity_id
_entity_poly.type
_entity_poly.pdbx_seq_one_letter_code
_entity_poly.pdbx_strand_id
1 'polypeptide(L)'
;MAISREHVRLCCDSTGITVATPSTTIGKSPVRNAATRSDLLAPERLRDLYERQGLDLNQIARMAGCCPATASALLAQTGVPLRGRPTLPSRPDITREWLHREYLLEQRDLTGLARERGVTLHHLTTMAKNLGFPIRIAAGRYNAIGHLDLPGPLSAAMRAVVMTPFALDRLRVITQVPGHATVAAAARAFYGGRSSALRQRIRGIEDAAGFAVIDRAKRPLVPTEQGRAFLHEAAGILRIADDA
;
A
#
# COMPACT_ATOMS: atom_id res chain seq x y z
N MET A 1 0.46 -30.54 31.37
CA MET A 1 -0.68 -30.86 30.49
C MET A 1 -0.15 -30.98 29.07
N ALA A 2 -0.03 -32.19 28.53
CA ALA A 2 0.50 -32.43 27.19
C ALA A 2 -0.63 -32.31 26.16
N ILE A 3 -0.48 -31.41 25.19
CA ILE A 3 -1.44 -31.23 24.10
C ILE A 3 -1.36 -32.46 23.20
N SER A 4 -2.41 -33.28 23.21
CA SER A 4 -2.53 -34.45 22.35
C SER A 4 -2.58 -34.04 20.88
N ARG A 5 -2.05 -34.88 20.00
CA ARG A 5 -2.00 -34.70 18.54
C ARG A 5 -3.39 -34.39 17.93
N GLU A 6 -4.45 -34.84 18.59
CA GLU A 6 -5.83 -34.58 18.21
C GLU A 6 -6.27 -33.13 18.47
N HIS A 7 -5.76 -32.49 19.54
CA HIS A 7 -6.02 -31.07 19.81
C HIS A 7 -5.39 -30.15 18.77
N VAL A 8 -4.21 -30.52 18.25
CA VAL A 8 -3.55 -29.77 17.17
C VAL A 8 -4.37 -29.88 15.88
N ARG A 9 -4.91 -31.07 15.59
CA ARG A 9 -5.70 -31.33 14.37
C ARG A 9 -7.02 -30.55 14.38
N LEU A 10 -7.72 -30.51 15.52
CA LEU A 10 -8.98 -29.76 15.68
C LEU A 10 -8.79 -28.24 15.54
N CYS A 11 -7.63 -27.71 15.94
CA CYS A 11 -7.27 -26.30 15.79
C CYS A 11 -7.01 -25.90 14.32
N CYS A 12 -6.44 -26.81 13.52
CA CYS A 12 -6.19 -26.56 12.10
C CYS A 12 -7.50 -26.51 11.29
N ASP A 13 -8.47 -27.37 11.60
CA ASP A 13 -9.73 -27.43 10.86
C ASP A 13 -10.65 -26.24 11.16
N SER A 14 -10.60 -25.69 12.38
CA SER A 14 -11.46 -24.58 12.82
C SER A 14 -10.97 -23.19 12.40
N THR A 15 -9.70 -23.05 12.02
CA THR A 15 -9.11 -21.75 11.61
C THR A 15 -9.08 -21.55 10.10
N GLY A 16 -9.53 -22.51 9.30
CA GLY A 16 -9.47 -22.41 7.83
C GLY A 16 -8.04 -22.24 7.31
N ILE A 17 -7.04 -22.66 8.09
CA ILE A 17 -5.64 -22.69 7.66
C ILE A 17 -5.48 -23.98 6.85
N THR A 18 -6.01 -23.96 5.64
CA THR A 18 -5.57 -24.92 4.62
C THR A 18 -4.08 -24.71 4.47
N VAL A 19 -3.29 -25.72 4.83
CA VAL A 19 -1.84 -25.74 4.60
C VAL A 19 -1.63 -25.29 3.17
N ALA A 20 -0.99 -24.12 3.01
CA ALA A 20 -0.54 -23.67 1.71
C ALA A 20 0.28 -24.81 1.12
N THR A 21 -0.15 -25.30 -0.03
CA THR A 21 0.57 -26.25 -0.86
C THR A 21 2.05 -25.87 -0.82
N PRO A 22 2.98 -26.78 -0.46
CA PRO A 22 4.39 -26.43 -0.48
C PRO A 22 4.71 -25.93 -1.88
N SER A 23 5.07 -24.65 -1.97
CA SER A 23 5.42 -24.00 -3.23
C SER A 23 6.45 -24.87 -3.95
N THR A 24 6.05 -25.44 -5.08
CA THR A 24 6.93 -26.24 -5.96
C THR A 24 7.86 -25.33 -6.78
N THR A 25 8.19 -24.16 -6.23
CA THR A 25 9.07 -23.15 -6.81
C THR A 25 10.43 -23.15 -6.10
N ILE A 26 10.89 -24.31 -5.63
CA ILE A 26 12.33 -24.58 -5.50
C ILE A 26 12.75 -25.24 -6.82
N GLY A 27 12.69 -24.45 -7.89
CA GLY A 27 13.25 -24.81 -9.17
C GLY A 27 14.76 -24.95 -9.00
N LYS A 28 15.24 -26.18 -9.14
CA LYS A 28 16.64 -26.60 -9.21
C LYS A 28 17.53 -25.54 -9.88
N SER A 29 18.25 -24.76 -9.08
CA SER A 29 19.54 -24.25 -9.55
C SER A 29 20.51 -25.41 -9.35
N PRO A 30 21.25 -25.85 -10.40
CA PRO A 30 22.18 -26.96 -10.25
C PRO A 30 23.12 -26.60 -9.11
N VAL A 31 23.26 -27.49 -8.15
CA VAL A 31 24.23 -27.36 -7.07
C VAL A 31 25.60 -27.26 -7.75
N ARG A 32 26.06 -26.03 -8.03
CA ARG A 32 27.48 -25.79 -8.28
C ARG A 32 28.16 -26.32 -7.04
N ASN A 33 29.08 -27.26 -7.26
CA ASN A 33 29.76 -28.06 -6.23
C ASN A 33 30.00 -27.24 -4.96
N ALA A 34 29.68 -27.82 -3.79
CA ALA A 34 29.94 -27.16 -2.51
C ALA A 34 31.40 -26.69 -2.40
N ALA A 35 32.33 -27.46 -2.97
CA ALA A 35 33.73 -27.09 -3.13
C ALA A 35 33.93 -25.79 -3.93
N THR A 36 33.26 -25.63 -5.07
CA THR A 36 33.31 -24.42 -5.91
C THR A 36 32.68 -23.21 -5.21
N ARG A 37 31.62 -23.42 -4.42
CA ARG A 37 31.03 -22.35 -3.59
C ARG A 37 32.01 -21.90 -2.51
N SER A 38 32.63 -22.83 -1.79
CA SER A 38 33.60 -22.51 -0.73
C SER A 38 34.83 -21.81 -1.28
N ASP A 39 35.31 -22.19 -2.46
CA ASP A 39 36.45 -21.54 -3.13
C ASP A 39 36.14 -20.10 -3.56
N LEU A 40 34.97 -19.86 -4.18
CA LEU A 40 34.54 -18.53 -4.60
C LEU A 40 34.27 -17.57 -3.43
N LEU A 41 33.84 -18.11 -2.28
CA LEU A 41 33.54 -17.35 -1.07
C LEU A 41 34.72 -17.30 -0.09
N ALA A 42 35.87 -17.90 -0.42
CA ALA A 42 37.08 -17.78 0.37
C ALA A 42 37.52 -16.30 0.45
N PRO A 43 37.97 -15.80 1.62
CA PRO A 43 38.25 -14.38 1.85
C PRO A 43 39.06 -13.69 0.74
N GLU A 44 40.18 -14.31 0.34
CA GLU A 44 41.09 -13.73 -0.66
C GLU A 44 40.52 -13.78 -2.08
N ARG A 45 39.78 -14.84 -2.39
CA ARG A 45 39.15 -15.00 -3.70
C ARG A 45 37.97 -14.06 -3.86
N LEU A 46 37.16 -13.92 -2.82
CA LEU A 46 36.06 -12.96 -2.76
C LEU A 46 36.57 -11.51 -2.90
N ARG A 47 37.68 -11.18 -2.23
CA ARG A 47 38.36 -9.89 -2.37
C ARG A 47 38.86 -9.64 -3.80
N ASP A 48 39.53 -10.62 -4.40
CA ASP A 48 40.01 -10.53 -5.79
C ASP A 48 38.89 -10.33 -6.81
N LEU A 49 37.80 -11.10 -6.68
CA LEU A 49 36.62 -10.98 -7.53
C LEU A 49 35.97 -9.59 -7.42
N TYR A 50 35.97 -9.01 -6.23
CA TYR A 50 35.33 -7.73 -5.94
C TYR A 50 36.19 -6.51 -6.30
N GLU A 51 37.44 -6.48 -5.84
CA GLU A 51 38.35 -5.34 -6.01
C GLU A 51 39.05 -5.36 -7.37
N ARG A 52 39.69 -6.48 -7.73
CA ARG A 52 40.56 -6.60 -8.91
C ARG A 52 39.78 -6.89 -10.18
N GLN A 53 38.82 -7.81 -10.12
CA GLN A 53 37.98 -8.17 -11.28
C GLN A 53 36.73 -7.29 -11.41
N GLY A 54 36.42 -6.51 -10.38
CA GLY A 54 35.38 -5.49 -10.42
C GLY A 54 33.94 -6.00 -10.44
N LEU A 55 33.71 -7.28 -10.16
CA LEU A 55 32.37 -7.88 -10.16
C LEU A 55 31.48 -7.32 -9.05
N ASP A 56 30.19 -7.20 -9.35
CA ASP A 56 29.20 -6.81 -8.34
C ASP A 56 28.83 -7.99 -7.42
N LEU A 57 28.31 -7.68 -6.23
CA LEU A 57 27.91 -8.69 -5.24
C LEU A 57 26.80 -9.63 -5.73
N ASN A 58 25.92 -9.19 -6.64
CA ASN A 58 24.89 -10.06 -7.24
C ASN A 58 25.50 -11.07 -8.21
N GLN A 59 26.49 -10.66 -9.01
CA GLN A 59 27.22 -11.51 -9.94
C GLN A 59 28.02 -12.56 -9.16
N ILE A 60 28.76 -12.15 -8.13
CA ILE A 60 29.51 -13.05 -7.25
C ILE A 60 28.57 -14.04 -6.56
N ALA A 61 27.45 -13.55 -5.99
CA ALA A 61 26.47 -14.41 -5.33
C ALA A 61 25.82 -15.42 -6.29
N ARG A 62 25.52 -15.01 -7.52
CA ARG A 62 25.04 -15.90 -8.58
C ARG A 62 26.09 -16.93 -8.98
N MET A 63 27.36 -16.55 -9.02
CA MET A 63 28.48 -17.45 -9.31
C MET A 63 28.64 -18.52 -8.24
N ALA A 64 28.54 -18.11 -6.98
CA ALA A 64 28.64 -18.97 -5.80
C ALA A 64 27.32 -19.70 -5.44
N GLY A 65 26.20 -19.36 -6.09
CA GLY A 65 24.89 -19.89 -5.77
C GLY A 65 24.41 -19.54 -4.35
N CYS A 66 24.75 -18.35 -3.84
CA CYS A 66 24.28 -17.83 -2.56
C CYS A 66 23.47 -16.54 -2.75
N CYS A 67 22.91 -16.00 -1.67
CA CYS A 67 22.26 -14.69 -1.73
C CYS A 67 23.31 -13.56 -1.62
N PRO A 68 23.07 -12.38 -2.24
CA PRO A 68 23.99 -11.25 -2.20
C PRO A 68 24.31 -10.76 -0.78
N ALA A 69 23.37 -10.94 0.15
CA ALA A 69 23.57 -10.62 1.56
C ALA A 69 24.67 -11.48 2.20
N THR A 70 24.77 -12.76 1.85
CA THR A 70 25.85 -13.65 2.33
C THR A 70 27.21 -13.21 1.79
N ALA A 71 27.30 -12.91 0.49
CA ALA A 71 28.55 -12.42 -0.11
C ALA A 71 28.97 -11.07 0.51
N SER A 72 28.01 -10.17 0.75
CA SER A 72 28.24 -8.88 1.42
C SER A 72 28.78 -9.06 2.85
N ALA A 73 28.16 -9.94 3.64
CA ALA A 73 28.56 -10.20 5.02
C ALA A 73 29.95 -10.84 5.12
N LEU A 74 30.29 -11.74 4.19
CA LEU A 74 31.63 -12.34 4.12
C LEU A 74 32.67 -11.31 3.67
N LEU A 75 32.35 -10.48 2.67
CA LEU A 75 33.25 -9.43 2.20
C LEU A 75 33.52 -8.39 3.31
N ALA A 76 32.51 -8.02 4.10
CA ALA A 76 32.67 -7.14 5.25
C ALA A 76 33.66 -7.70 6.30
N GLN A 77 33.71 -9.02 6.50
CA GLN A 77 34.67 -9.67 7.41
C GLN A 77 36.11 -9.62 6.90
N THR A 78 36.34 -9.35 5.61
CA THR A 78 37.69 -9.23 5.02
C THR A 78 38.27 -7.81 5.09
N GLY A 79 37.53 -6.86 5.67
CA GLY A 79 37.95 -5.47 5.82
C GLY A 79 37.89 -4.65 4.52
N VAL A 80 37.27 -5.17 3.46
CA VAL A 80 37.05 -4.44 2.21
C VAL A 80 35.81 -3.55 2.35
N PRO A 81 35.92 -2.22 2.11
CA PRO A 81 34.75 -1.35 2.12
C PRO A 81 33.81 -1.72 0.96
N LEU A 82 32.53 -1.87 1.28
CA LEU A 82 31.50 -2.08 0.26
C LEU A 82 31.40 -0.82 -0.61
N ARG A 83 31.48 -1.00 -1.93
CA ARG A 83 31.12 0.01 -2.93
C ARG A 83 29.75 0.54 -2.55
N GLY A 84 29.69 1.85 -2.31
CA GLY A 84 28.46 2.55 -1.99
C GLY A 84 27.40 2.23 -3.05
N ARG A 85 26.16 2.12 -2.61
CA ARG A 85 25.04 2.04 -3.56
C ARG A 85 25.12 3.27 -4.46
N PRO A 86 24.89 3.14 -5.79
CA PRO A 86 24.84 4.31 -6.66
C PRO A 86 23.89 5.33 -6.04
N THR A 87 24.43 6.48 -5.66
CA THR A 87 23.61 7.59 -5.20
C THR A 87 22.73 7.96 -6.37
N LEU A 88 21.42 8.02 -6.15
CA LEU A 88 20.49 8.47 -7.19
C LEU A 88 20.94 9.88 -7.67
N PRO A 89 20.75 10.21 -8.96
CA PRO A 89 21.16 11.50 -9.48
C PRO A 89 20.57 12.63 -8.63
N SER A 90 21.39 13.61 -8.26
CA SER A 90 20.90 14.75 -7.49
C SER A 90 19.85 15.51 -8.31
N ARG A 91 18.63 15.59 -7.78
CA ARG A 91 17.49 16.32 -8.36
C ARG A 91 17.24 17.57 -7.51
N PRO A 92 17.88 18.71 -7.82
CA PRO A 92 17.75 19.93 -7.02
C PRO A 92 16.33 20.52 -7.07
N ASP A 93 15.52 20.11 -8.04
CA ASP A 93 14.12 20.49 -8.19
C ASP A 93 13.18 19.76 -7.20
N ILE A 94 13.61 18.63 -6.64
CA ILE A 94 12.86 17.84 -5.66
C ILE A 94 13.46 18.12 -4.28
N THR A 95 13.14 19.28 -3.71
CA THR A 95 13.63 19.69 -2.39
C THR A 95 12.80 19.09 -1.26
N ARG A 96 13.35 19.13 -0.04
CA ARG A 96 12.62 18.77 1.18
C ARG A 96 11.37 19.64 1.33
N GLU A 97 11.48 20.94 1.10
CA GLU A 97 10.40 21.91 1.28
C GLU A 97 9.28 21.66 0.27
N TRP A 98 9.64 21.36 -0.97
CA TRP A 98 8.68 20.98 -2.01
C TRP A 98 7.95 19.70 -1.62
N LEU A 99 8.68 18.65 -1.25
CA LEU A 99 8.05 17.38 -0.88
C LEU A 99 7.22 17.52 0.41
N HIS A 100 7.65 18.33 1.37
CA HIS A 100 6.85 18.64 2.57
C HIS A 100 5.52 19.31 2.19
N ARG A 101 5.57 20.34 1.34
CA ARG A 101 4.36 21.03 0.89
C ARG A 101 3.46 20.07 0.11
N GLU A 102 3.94 19.48 -0.97
CA GLU A 102 3.10 18.70 -1.88
C GLU A 102 2.61 17.39 -1.27
N TYR A 103 3.46 16.68 -0.52
CA TYR A 103 3.16 15.33 -0.04
C TYR A 103 2.65 15.29 1.41
N LEU A 104 3.08 16.20 2.30
CA LEU A 104 2.56 16.25 3.67
C LEU A 104 1.41 17.24 3.85
N LEU A 105 1.53 18.47 3.31
CA LEU A 105 0.48 19.49 3.46
C LEU A 105 -0.65 19.27 2.45
N GLU A 106 -0.34 19.24 1.16
CA GLU A 106 -1.30 19.06 0.06
C GLU A 106 -1.70 17.58 -0.14
N GLN A 107 -1.01 16.66 0.54
CA GLN A 107 -1.30 15.23 0.55
C GLN A 107 -1.36 14.53 -0.83
N ARG A 108 -0.75 15.14 -1.86
CA ARG A 108 -0.72 14.63 -3.23
C ARG A 108 -0.04 13.26 -3.28
N ASP A 109 -0.51 12.40 -4.18
CA ASP A 109 0.05 11.06 -4.32
C ASP A 109 1.49 11.08 -4.86
N LEU A 110 2.34 10.21 -4.31
CA LEU A 110 3.74 10.07 -4.75
C LEU A 110 3.81 9.62 -6.21
N THR A 111 2.84 8.87 -6.72
CA THR A 111 2.83 8.44 -8.13
C THR A 111 2.59 9.63 -9.06
N GLY A 112 1.62 10.49 -8.72
CA GLY A 112 1.34 11.71 -9.49
C GLY A 112 2.50 12.69 -9.46
N LEU A 113 3.06 12.94 -8.27
CA LEU A 113 4.24 13.79 -8.09
C LEU A 113 5.47 13.27 -8.83
N ALA A 114 5.66 11.95 -8.85
CA ALA A 114 6.75 11.32 -9.59
C ALA A 114 6.59 11.54 -11.11
N ARG A 115 5.36 11.36 -11.64
CA ARG A 115 5.04 11.61 -13.05
C ARG A 115 5.25 13.07 -13.44
N GLU A 116 4.77 14.01 -12.62
CA GLU A 116 4.94 15.46 -12.84
C GLU A 116 6.43 15.85 -12.92
N ARG A 117 7.27 15.25 -12.08
CA ARG A 117 8.71 15.55 -12.02
C ARG A 117 9.55 14.69 -12.96
N GLY A 118 8.93 13.80 -13.74
CA GLY A 118 9.62 12.91 -14.67
C GLY A 118 10.53 11.89 -13.98
N VAL A 119 10.22 11.50 -12.74
CA VAL A 119 10.96 10.49 -11.98
C VAL A 119 10.10 9.24 -11.77
N THR A 120 10.73 8.10 -11.50
CA THR A 120 9.98 6.90 -11.14
C THR A 120 9.46 7.01 -9.70
N LEU A 121 8.33 6.35 -9.41
CA LEU A 121 7.81 6.26 -8.04
C LEU A 121 8.85 5.71 -7.06
N HIS A 122 9.65 4.73 -7.50
CA HIS A 122 10.74 4.17 -6.72
C HIS A 122 11.81 5.21 -6.36
N HIS A 123 12.17 6.06 -7.33
CA HIS A 123 13.13 7.14 -7.13
C HIS A 123 12.59 8.14 -6.10
N LEU A 124 11.37 8.65 -6.29
CA LEU A 124 10.77 9.63 -5.38
C LEU A 124 10.57 9.05 -3.96
N THR A 125 10.16 7.79 -3.85
CA THR A 125 10.03 7.09 -2.56
C THR A 125 11.37 6.97 -1.84
N THR A 126 12.44 6.69 -2.57
CA THR A 126 13.79 6.60 -1.99
C THR A 126 14.29 7.95 -1.54
N MET A 127 14.07 9.02 -2.32
CA MET A 127 14.39 10.39 -1.92
C MET A 127 13.62 10.81 -0.66
N ALA A 128 12.32 10.54 -0.63
CA ALA A 128 11.47 10.84 0.51
C ALA A 128 11.96 10.14 1.80
N LYS A 129 12.37 8.86 1.71
CA LYS A 129 12.99 8.14 2.84
C LYS A 129 14.31 8.78 3.29
N ASN A 130 15.19 9.11 2.35
CA ASN A 130 16.49 9.72 2.65
C ASN A 130 16.34 11.11 3.28
N LEU A 131 15.30 11.85 2.89
CA LEU A 131 14.92 13.13 3.48
C LEU A 131 14.10 12.98 4.77
N GLY A 132 13.92 11.77 5.31
CA GLY A 132 13.22 11.52 6.57
C GLY A 132 11.70 11.78 6.52
N PHE A 133 11.10 11.78 5.33
CA PHE A 133 9.65 11.82 5.21
C PHE A 133 9.04 10.46 5.54
N PRO A 134 7.95 10.42 6.32
CA PRO A 134 7.21 9.19 6.50
C PRO A 134 6.61 8.78 5.15
N ILE A 135 7.14 7.71 4.56
CA ILE A 135 6.48 7.08 3.43
C ILE A 135 5.19 6.48 3.95
N ARG A 136 4.08 6.84 3.31
CA ARG A 136 2.79 6.20 3.50
C ARG A 136 2.93 4.78 2.96
N ILE A 137 3.53 3.90 3.76
CA ILE A 137 3.60 2.46 3.50
C ILE A 137 2.16 1.97 3.56
N ALA A 138 1.77 1.17 2.57
CA ALA A 138 0.47 0.54 2.44
C ALA A 138 0.16 -0.41 3.62
N ALA A 139 -0.03 0.14 4.83
CA ALA A 139 -0.73 -0.51 5.93
C ALA A 139 -2.25 -0.38 5.69
N GLY A 140 -2.71 -0.78 4.50
CA GLY A 140 -4.13 -0.87 4.15
C GLY A 140 -4.89 0.45 3.97
N ARG A 141 -4.26 1.63 4.04
CA ARG A 141 -4.92 2.92 3.78
C ARG A 141 -4.47 3.49 2.44
N TYR A 142 -5.01 2.91 1.37
CA TYR A 142 -5.01 3.52 0.05
C TYR A 142 -5.91 4.76 0.13
N ASN A 143 -5.37 5.96 -0.07
CA ASN A 143 -6.22 7.12 -0.34
C ASN A 143 -6.72 6.96 -1.78
N ALA A 144 -7.89 6.34 -1.95
CA ALA A 144 -8.38 5.96 -3.26
C ALA A 144 -8.68 7.15 -4.18
N ILE A 145 -8.65 8.38 -3.65
CA ILE A 145 -8.86 9.61 -4.40
C ILE A 145 -7.63 10.52 -4.44
N GLY A 146 -6.48 10.07 -3.91
CA GLY A 146 -5.26 10.89 -3.84
C GLY A 146 -4.62 11.25 -5.18
N HIS A 147 -5.11 10.65 -6.28
CA HIS A 147 -4.70 10.94 -7.66
C HIS A 147 -5.65 11.92 -8.37
N LEU A 148 -6.79 12.28 -7.77
CA LEU A 148 -7.75 13.22 -8.36
C LEU A 148 -7.28 14.67 -8.14
N ASP A 149 -7.46 15.50 -9.16
CA ASP A 149 -7.18 16.94 -9.08
C ASP A 149 -8.39 17.66 -8.46
N LEU A 150 -8.41 17.68 -7.12
CA LEU A 150 -9.52 18.25 -6.36
C LEU A 150 -9.37 19.77 -6.24
N PRO A 151 -10.47 20.55 -6.38
CA PRO A 151 -10.43 22.02 -6.41
C PRO A 151 -10.08 22.68 -5.06
N GLY A 152 -9.89 21.90 -4.00
CA GLY A 152 -9.57 22.40 -2.67
C GLY A 152 -9.43 21.30 -1.63
N PRO A 153 -9.03 21.65 -0.39
CA PRO A 153 -8.84 20.70 0.69
C PRO A 153 -10.17 20.09 1.14
N LEU A 154 -10.15 18.78 1.38
CA LEU A 154 -11.31 18.02 1.84
C LEU A 154 -11.66 18.33 3.30
N SER A 155 -12.97 18.31 3.61
CA SER A 155 -13.46 18.42 4.98
C SER A 155 -12.89 17.31 5.87
N ALA A 156 -12.80 17.54 7.18
CA ALA A 156 -12.26 16.55 8.11
C ALA A 156 -13.03 15.21 8.06
N ALA A 157 -14.36 15.29 7.93
CA ALA A 157 -15.23 14.12 7.81
C ALA A 157 -15.03 13.37 6.48
N MET A 158 -14.92 14.11 5.36
CA MET A 158 -14.64 13.50 4.07
C MET A 158 -13.27 12.81 4.07
N ARG A 159 -12.25 13.47 4.62
CA ARG A 159 -10.91 12.89 4.81
C ARG A 159 -10.96 11.58 5.60
N ALA A 160 -11.73 11.52 6.68
CA ALA A 160 -11.84 10.29 7.47
C ALA A 160 -12.46 9.13 6.67
N VAL A 161 -13.45 9.41 5.82
CA VAL A 161 -14.15 8.40 5.01
C VAL A 161 -13.31 7.89 3.83
N VAL A 162 -12.54 8.78 3.19
CA VAL A 162 -11.81 8.47 1.94
C VAL A 162 -10.44 7.82 2.15
N MET A 163 -9.96 7.78 3.39
CA MET A 163 -8.72 7.07 3.78
C MET A 163 -8.94 5.54 3.87
N THR A 164 -9.69 4.98 2.91
CA THR A 164 -10.01 3.55 2.79
C THR A 164 -9.90 3.09 1.33
N PRO A 165 -9.53 1.82 1.08
CA PRO A 165 -9.31 1.29 -0.28
C PRO A 165 -10.55 1.25 -1.18
N PHE A 166 -11.73 1.55 -0.65
CA PHE A 166 -13.01 1.56 -1.38
C PHE A 166 -13.73 2.90 -1.26
N ALA A 167 -12.99 4.01 -1.14
CA ALA A 167 -13.57 5.34 -0.92
C ALA A 167 -14.63 5.69 -1.97
N LEU A 168 -14.31 5.58 -3.27
CA LEU A 168 -15.24 5.92 -4.35
C LEU A 168 -16.52 5.07 -4.32
N ASP A 169 -16.41 3.76 -4.07
CA ASP A 169 -17.57 2.88 -3.89
C ASP A 169 -18.46 3.33 -2.71
N ARG A 170 -17.84 3.66 -1.57
CA ARG A 170 -18.57 4.18 -0.40
C ARG A 170 -19.29 5.49 -0.71
N LEU A 171 -18.62 6.41 -1.42
CA LEU A 171 -19.21 7.68 -1.84
C LEU A 171 -20.36 7.46 -2.81
N ARG A 172 -20.21 6.60 -3.83
CA ARG A 172 -21.30 6.26 -4.77
C ARG A 172 -22.49 5.64 -4.06
N VAL A 173 -22.25 4.76 -3.10
CA VAL A 173 -23.33 4.11 -2.34
C VAL A 173 -24.10 5.13 -1.52
N ILE A 174 -23.43 6.01 -0.76
CA ILE A 174 -24.11 6.94 0.14
C ILE A 174 -24.85 8.06 -0.61
N THR A 175 -24.36 8.50 -1.76
CA THR A 175 -25.02 9.51 -2.60
C THR A 175 -26.31 9.00 -3.26
N GLN A 176 -26.44 7.68 -3.46
CA GLN A 176 -27.64 7.06 -4.02
C GLN A 176 -28.74 6.77 -2.99
N VAL A 177 -28.48 6.86 -1.68
CA VAL A 177 -29.47 6.53 -0.64
C VAL A 177 -30.64 7.53 -0.53
N PRO A 178 -30.43 8.85 -0.58
CA PRO A 178 -31.52 9.82 -0.47
C PRO A 178 -32.62 9.64 -1.53
N GLY A 179 -33.86 9.95 -1.17
CA GLY A 179 -35.02 9.84 -2.07
C GLY A 179 -35.72 8.48 -2.04
N HIS A 180 -35.07 7.43 -1.56
CA HIS A 180 -35.73 6.14 -1.35
C HIS A 180 -36.61 6.12 -0.09
N ALA A 181 -37.73 5.42 -0.14
CA ALA A 181 -38.66 5.33 1.00
C ALA A 181 -38.01 4.74 2.26
N THR A 182 -37.17 3.72 2.10
CA THR A 182 -36.47 3.02 3.18
C THR A 182 -35.10 2.52 2.70
N VAL A 183 -34.20 2.15 3.63
CA VAL A 183 -32.91 1.53 3.26
C VAL A 183 -33.12 0.19 2.54
N ALA A 184 -34.19 -0.54 2.85
CA ALA A 184 -34.53 -1.77 2.14
C ALA A 184 -35.04 -1.49 0.71
N ALA A 185 -35.74 -0.37 0.48
CA ALA A 185 -36.11 0.07 -0.85
C ALA A 185 -34.87 0.50 -1.67
N ALA A 186 -33.96 1.28 -1.08
CA ALA A 186 -32.67 1.63 -1.68
C ALA A 186 -31.85 0.39 -2.06
N ALA A 187 -31.75 -0.59 -1.14
CA ALA A 187 -31.00 -1.81 -1.39
C ALA A 187 -31.57 -2.62 -2.57
N ARG A 188 -32.89 -2.69 -2.69
CA ARG A 188 -33.56 -3.33 -3.84
C ARG A 188 -33.29 -2.58 -5.15
N ALA A 189 -33.21 -1.25 -5.10
CA ALA A 189 -32.99 -0.42 -6.28
C ALA A 189 -31.57 -0.54 -6.85
N PHE A 190 -30.52 -0.43 -6.01
CA PHE A 190 -29.14 -0.33 -6.52
C PHE A 190 -28.09 -1.20 -5.80
N TYR A 191 -28.47 -1.94 -4.76
CA TYR A 191 -27.52 -2.72 -3.95
C TYR A 191 -27.75 -4.24 -3.99
N GLY A 192 -28.48 -4.73 -5.00
CA GLY A 192 -28.78 -6.15 -5.19
C GLY A 192 -29.66 -6.75 -4.09
N GLY A 193 -30.55 -5.95 -3.48
CA GLY A 193 -31.47 -6.38 -2.43
C GLY A 193 -30.84 -6.58 -1.04
N ARG A 194 -29.53 -6.43 -0.89
CA ARG A 194 -28.77 -6.70 0.35
C ARG A 194 -28.93 -5.59 1.39
N SER A 195 -30.11 -5.51 2.01
CA SER A 195 -30.48 -4.42 2.92
C SER A 195 -29.66 -4.37 4.22
N SER A 196 -29.22 -5.51 4.76
CA SER A 196 -28.34 -5.58 5.93
C SER A 196 -26.94 -5.03 5.62
N ALA A 197 -26.36 -5.46 4.49
CA ALA A 197 -25.06 -5.00 4.01
C ALA A 197 -25.07 -3.49 3.71
N LEU A 198 -26.14 -2.98 3.09
CA LEU A 198 -26.29 -1.54 2.85
C LEU A 198 -26.34 -0.75 4.17
N ARG A 199 -27.08 -1.22 5.18
CA ARG A 199 -27.11 -0.57 6.50
C ARG A 199 -25.73 -0.56 7.15
N GLN A 200 -25.01 -1.67 7.11
CA GLN A 200 -23.66 -1.75 7.66
C GLN A 200 -22.70 -0.80 6.93
N ARG A 201 -22.83 -0.69 5.60
CA ARG A 201 -22.05 0.23 4.78
C ARG A 201 -22.32 1.69 5.15
N ILE A 202 -23.60 2.08 5.29
CA ILE A 202 -23.99 3.43 5.72
C ILE A 202 -23.45 3.72 7.13
N ARG A 203 -23.64 2.81 8.09
CA ARG A 203 -23.14 2.98 9.46
C ARG A 203 -21.64 3.20 9.49
N GLY A 204 -20.86 2.36 8.79
CA GLY A 204 -19.42 2.55 8.75
C GLY A 204 -18.98 3.88 8.12
N ILE A 205 -19.78 4.49 7.24
CA ILE A 205 -19.52 5.83 6.70
C ILE A 205 -19.81 6.88 7.77
N GLU A 206 -20.95 6.77 8.46
CA GLU A 206 -21.34 7.67 9.54
C GLU A 206 -20.38 7.61 10.74
N ASP A 207 -19.91 6.42 11.11
CA ASP A 207 -18.93 6.22 12.17
C ASP A 207 -17.58 6.89 11.83
N ALA A 208 -17.16 6.81 10.56
CA ALA A 208 -15.95 7.47 10.10
C ALA A 208 -16.13 8.99 9.98
N ALA A 209 -17.30 9.45 9.55
CA ALA A 209 -17.63 10.88 9.45
C ALA A 209 -17.85 11.53 10.83
N GLY A 210 -18.23 10.74 11.84
CA GLY A 210 -18.55 11.20 13.19
C GLY A 210 -19.98 11.74 13.35
N PHE A 211 -20.83 11.58 12.33
CA PHE A 211 -22.23 12.05 12.36
C PHE A 211 -23.13 11.22 11.44
N ALA A 212 -24.44 11.26 11.71
CA ALA A 212 -25.43 10.65 10.83
C ALA A 212 -25.55 11.46 9.53
N VAL A 213 -25.32 10.80 8.40
CA VAL A 213 -25.43 11.42 7.06
C VAL A 213 -26.88 11.37 6.58
N ILE A 214 -27.62 10.31 6.93
CA ILE A 214 -29.00 10.10 6.51
C ILE A 214 -29.96 10.16 7.71
N ASP A 215 -30.98 11.00 7.61
CA ASP A 215 -32.13 11.01 8.52
C ASP A 215 -33.06 9.83 8.18
N ARG A 216 -33.06 8.83 9.06
CA ARG A 216 -33.82 7.59 8.90
C ARG A 216 -35.26 7.70 9.42
N ALA A 217 -35.58 8.76 10.16
CA ALA A 217 -36.92 8.98 10.72
C ALA A 217 -37.88 9.54 9.67
N LYS A 218 -37.35 10.25 8.67
CA LYS A 218 -38.12 10.82 7.56
C LYS A 218 -38.35 9.81 6.43
N ARG A 219 -39.49 9.96 5.74
CA ARG A 219 -39.81 9.24 4.51
C ARG A 219 -40.25 10.24 3.44
N PRO A 220 -39.58 10.29 2.27
CA PRO A 220 -38.40 9.49 1.88
C PRO A 220 -37.17 9.79 2.75
N LEU A 221 -36.16 8.92 2.68
CA LEU A 221 -34.88 9.14 3.34
C LEU A 221 -34.27 10.45 2.82
N VAL A 222 -33.89 11.33 3.74
CA VAL A 222 -33.26 12.61 3.39
C VAL A 222 -31.94 12.76 4.13
N PRO A 223 -31.00 13.55 3.61
CA PRO A 223 -29.78 13.84 4.34
C PRO A 223 -30.07 14.71 5.56
N THR A 224 -29.30 14.50 6.63
CA THR A 224 -29.25 15.44 7.77
C THR A 224 -28.64 16.78 7.31
N GLU A 225 -28.69 17.81 8.14
CA GLU A 225 -28.08 19.11 7.82
C GLU A 225 -26.58 18.97 7.47
N GLN A 226 -25.81 18.31 8.33
CA GLN A 226 -24.41 17.98 8.07
C GLN A 226 -24.25 17.00 6.89
N GLY A 227 -25.18 16.06 6.74
CA GLY A 227 -25.23 15.12 5.63
C GLY A 227 -25.34 15.79 4.27
N ARG A 228 -26.05 16.93 4.15
CA ARG A 228 -26.16 17.66 2.88
C ARG A 228 -24.80 18.18 2.40
N ALA A 229 -24.04 18.81 3.29
CA ALA A 229 -22.71 19.31 2.97
C ALA A 229 -21.76 18.17 2.60
N PHE A 230 -21.79 17.07 3.36
CA PHE A 230 -21.00 15.87 3.08
C PHE A 230 -21.32 15.26 1.71
N LEU A 231 -22.62 15.12 1.37
CA LEU A 231 -23.04 14.55 0.08
C LEU A 231 -22.73 15.47 -1.10
N HIS A 232 -22.77 16.79 -0.91
CA HIS A 232 -22.36 17.75 -1.92
C HIS A 232 -20.86 17.62 -2.25
N GLU A 233 -20.01 17.53 -1.22
CA GLU A 233 -18.58 17.27 -1.38
C GLU A 233 -18.33 15.91 -2.06
N ALA A 234 -19.06 14.86 -1.63
CA ALA A 234 -18.97 13.53 -2.23
C ALA A 234 -19.31 13.54 -3.73
N ALA A 235 -20.37 14.24 -4.12
CA ALA A 235 -20.79 14.35 -5.52
C ALA A 235 -19.73 15.09 -6.36
N GLY A 236 -19.09 16.12 -5.81
CA GLY A 236 -17.98 16.82 -6.47
C GLY A 236 -16.79 15.90 -6.74
N ILE A 237 -16.40 15.09 -5.76
CA ILE A 237 -15.31 14.10 -5.90
C ILE A 237 -15.67 13.05 -6.96
N LEU A 238 -16.90 12.52 -6.93
CA LEU A 238 -17.35 11.50 -7.87
C LEU A 238 -17.34 12.02 -9.32
N ARG A 239 -17.77 13.26 -9.55
CA ARG A 239 -17.71 13.88 -10.88
C ARG A 239 -16.27 13.95 -11.39
N ILE A 240 -15.34 14.43 -10.57
CA ILE A 240 -13.91 14.50 -10.95
C ILE A 240 -13.33 13.10 -11.21
N ALA A 241 -13.76 12.10 -10.44
CA ALA A 241 -13.32 10.73 -10.62
C ALA A 241 -13.87 10.07 -11.89
N ASP A 242 -15.07 10.46 -12.34
CA ASP A 242 -15.67 9.96 -13.57
C ASP A 242 -15.11 10.69 -14.82
N ASP A 243 -14.55 11.89 -14.65
CA ASP A 243 -13.91 12.72 -15.70
C ASP A 243 -12.40 12.40 -15.91
N ALA A 244 -11.78 11.57 -15.07
CA ALA A 244 -10.33 11.27 -15.03
C ALA A 244 -9.95 9.91 -15.63
#